data_AF-A0A6N3V8M7-F1
#
_entry.id   AF-A0A6N3V8M7-F1
#
_cell.length_a   1.000
_cell.length_b   1.000
_cell.length_c   1.000
_cell.angle_alpha   90.00
_cell.angle_beta   90.00
_cell.angle_gamma   90.00
#
_symmetry.space_group_name_H-M   'P 1'
#
loop_
_entity.id
_entity.type
_entity.pdbx_description
1 polymer ?
#
loop_
_entity_poly.entity_id
_entity_poly.type
_entity_poly.pdbx_seq_one_letter_code
_entity_poly.pdbx_strand_id
1 'polypeptide(L)'
;MKSCIIPRNDSLCALCPIREADKTGSHMVSNLLTAVTFSFDGKTKRDREIVELYHINNPEDNAIYYGSQVAPEKIAEDLGHEITDEELEKNTNLLCYDNIFCYQCENRFGVLETTYGEYYKGLKNDINPRIAYLFWLSVYWRMAIGYMGIFMDGEDEFALRDILNKNIHSYNEIINSKEKLGDYGYVIFRVKDGIIKGDSGILGTRTPHCPYVILVADYVVALFNNYKKLHSKVHIFNWEIYKEDISTPDKPFDYIEISIEEFYEFRDNIIDNGYNEGLGAEREKLARKIRKYERSQGKPVNKYEVKKLMDMAHLVDSENVHLRVRKLYRFEAAYMKMIEAQKNGISYDFLKDRQLMLNQEDINNYIVDLQNLRKHNHSIDGFLFAKEFLEDETITSFEEIINKYRPT
;
A
#
# COMPACT_ATOMS: atom_id res chain seq x y z
N MET A 1 -17.36 12.05 12.06
CA MET A 1 -16.54 10.84 11.84
C MET A 1 -15.28 10.96 12.67
N LYS A 2 -14.88 9.88 13.34
CA LYS A 2 -13.57 9.81 13.99
C LYS A 2 -12.53 9.54 12.91
N SER A 3 -11.39 10.22 12.98
CA SER A 3 -10.24 9.97 12.11
C SER A 3 -9.10 9.38 12.93
N CYS A 4 -8.14 8.76 12.25
CA CYS A 4 -6.97 8.19 12.92
C CYS A 4 -6.14 9.29 13.60
N ILE A 5 -5.46 8.92 14.69
CA ILE A 5 -4.50 9.80 15.37
C ILE A 5 -3.16 9.08 15.38
N ILE A 6 -2.13 9.73 14.85
CA ILE A 6 -0.76 9.22 14.94
C ILE A 6 -0.24 9.55 16.34
N PRO A 7 0.23 8.57 17.13
CA PRO A 7 0.84 8.87 18.42
C PRO A 7 2.09 9.75 18.23
N ARG A 8 2.12 10.91 18.91
CA ARG A 8 3.23 11.88 18.81
C ARG A 8 3.72 12.35 20.18
N ASN A 9 4.93 12.89 20.22
CA ASN A 9 5.56 13.43 21.43
C ASN A 9 5.42 14.97 21.50
N ASP A 10 4.83 15.57 20.47
CA ASP A 10 4.64 17.01 20.27
C ASP A 10 3.30 17.27 19.58
N SER A 11 2.82 18.51 19.68
CA SER A 11 1.58 18.99 19.06
C SER A 11 1.81 19.84 17.80
N LEU A 12 3.02 19.83 17.24
CA LEU A 12 3.38 20.73 16.13
C LEU A 12 3.03 20.13 14.78
N CYS A 13 2.76 20.99 13.80
CA CYS A 13 2.55 20.61 12.41
C CYS A 13 3.75 19.81 11.89
N ALA A 14 3.48 18.61 11.35
CA ALA A 14 4.51 17.72 10.83
C ALA A 14 5.31 18.38 9.70
N LEU A 15 4.71 19.26 8.88
CA LEU A 15 5.41 19.91 7.77
C LEU A 15 6.28 21.10 8.22
N CYS A 16 5.70 22.07 8.94
CA CYS A 16 6.35 23.38 9.19
C CYS A 16 7.08 23.56 10.53
N PRO A 17 7.30 22.50 11.29
CA PRO A 17 7.38 22.40 12.78
C PRO A 17 7.34 23.70 13.61
N ILE A 18 6.45 24.64 13.31
CA ILE A 18 6.40 25.95 13.97
C ILE A 18 5.04 26.19 14.61
N ARG A 19 3.96 25.83 13.91
CA ARG A 19 2.58 26.00 14.37
C ARG A 19 2.03 24.71 14.97
N GLU A 20 1.05 24.83 15.84
CA GLU A 20 0.26 23.69 16.30
C GLU A 20 -0.44 22.99 15.14
N ALA A 21 -0.55 21.67 15.22
CA ALA A 21 -1.29 20.87 14.28
C ALA A 21 -2.77 20.87 14.68
N ASP A 22 -3.53 21.76 14.06
CA ASP A 22 -4.95 22.03 14.34
C ASP A 22 -5.91 21.44 13.31
N LYS A 23 -5.38 20.86 12.22
CA LYS A 23 -6.19 20.37 11.12
C LYS A 23 -6.72 18.97 11.41
N THR A 24 -8.03 18.80 11.30
CA THR A 24 -8.72 17.50 11.31
C THR A 24 -9.01 17.01 9.89
N GLY A 25 -9.07 15.70 9.73
CA GLY A 25 -9.40 15.02 8.47
C GLY A 25 -8.34 15.15 7.37
N SER A 26 -7.06 15.30 7.73
CA SER A 26 -5.97 15.42 6.76
C SER A 26 -5.71 14.06 6.10
N HIS A 27 -5.76 14.00 4.78
CA HIS A 27 -5.50 12.74 4.07
C HIS A 27 -3.99 12.50 3.95
N MET A 28 -3.53 11.28 4.28
CA MET A 28 -2.12 10.90 4.17
C MET A 28 -1.74 10.35 2.79
N VAL A 29 -2.75 9.97 1.98
CA VAL A 29 -2.66 9.88 0.52
C VAL A 29 -3.60 10.92 -0.04
N SER A 30 -3.23 11.65 -1.10
CA SER A 30 -4.09 12.72 -1.63
C SER A 30 -5.53 12.26 -1.84
N ASN A 31 -6.51 13.10 -1.51
CA ASN A 31 -7.93 12.74 -1.63
C ASN A 31 -8.31 12.37 -3.07
N LEU A 32 -7.60 12.95 -4.05
CA LEU A 32 -7.71 12.57 -5.46
C LEU A 32 -7.49 11.07 -5.66
N LEU A 33 -6.38 10.56 -5.14
CA LEU A 33 -5.95 9.17 -5.33
C LEU A 33 -6.78 8.22 -4.46
N THR A 34 -7.15 8.60 -3.24
CA THR A 34 -7.99 7.77 -2.38
C THR A 34 -9.40 7.61 -2.95
N ALA A 35 -9.99 8.69 -3.48
CA ALA A 35 -11.36 8.67 -3.99
C ALA A 35 -11.53 7.76 -5.22
N VAL A 36 -10.49 7.63 -6.06
CA VAL A 36 -10.53 6.69 -7.19
C VAL A 36 -10.22 5.25 -6.76
N THR A 37 -9.49 5.07 -5.66
CA THR A 37 -9.07 3.75 -5.16
C THR A 37 -10.18 3.05 -4.38
N PHE A 38 -10.91 3.77 -3.52
CA PHE A 38 -11.81 3.15 -2.53
C PHE A 38 -13.30 3.45 -2.73
N SER A 39 -13.66 4.23 -3.76
CA SER A 39 -15.07 4.56 -3.99
C SER A 39 -15.89 3.31 -4.36
N PHE A 40 -16.91 2.99 -3.55
CA PHE A 40 -17.73 1.80 -3.77
C PHE A 40 -18.55 1.85 -5.06
N ASP A 41 -18.71 3.01 -5.69
CA ASP A 41 -19.47 3.17 -6.93
C ASP A 41 -18.71 3.90 -8.04
N GLY A 42 -17.39 4.06 -7.88
CA GLY A 42 -16.53 4.76 -8.83
C GLY A 42 -16.74 6.28 -8.88
N LYS A 43 -17.63 6.85 -8.06
CA LYS A 43 -17.82 8.29 -7.98
C LYS A 43 -16.83 8.89 -6.98
N THR A 44 -16.08 9.89 -7.40
CA THR A 44 -14.98 10.52 -6.62
C THR A 44 -15.45 11.57 -5.61
N LYS A 45 -16.70 11.47 -5.11
CA LYS A 45 -17.22 12.35 -4.05
C LYS A 45 -16.83 11.78 -2.69
N ARG A 46 -16.69 12.67 -1.69
CA ARG A 46 -16.33 12.34 -0.31
C ARG A 46 -17.30 11.36 0.33
N ASP A 47 -16.79 10.60 1.30
CA ASP A 47 -17.52 9.73 2.21
C ASP A 47 -18.19 8.54 1.51
N ARG A 48 -17.67 8.14 0.35
CA ARG A 48 -18.11 7.01 -0.47
C ARG A 48 -17.10 5.87 -0.46
N GLU A 49 -16.18 5.88 0.50
CA GLU A 49 -15.10 4.91 0.56
C GLU A 49 -15.54 3.67 1.33
N ILE A 50 -15.17 2.49 0.83
CA ILE A 50 -15.10 1.26 1.63
C ILE A 50 -13.62 0.89 1.69
N VAL A 51 -13.07 0.82 2.90
CA VAL A 51 -11.63 0.66 3.10
C VAL A 51 -11.38 -0.49 4.05
N GLU A 52 -10.66 -1.50 3.57
CA GLU A 52 -10.14 -2.59 4.38
C GLU A 52 -8.67 -2.28 4.71
N LEU A 53 -8.35 -2.28 6.00
CA LEU A 53 -6.99 -2.14 6.49
C LEU A 53 -6.47 -3.50 6.94
N TYR A 54 -5.39 -3.93 6.32
CA TYR A 54 -4.73 -5.20 6.61
C TYR A 54 -3.34 -4.98 7.19
N HIS A 55 -3.17 -5.34 8.46
CA HIS A 55 -1.91 -5.35 9.20
C HIS A 55 -1.26 -6.73 9.12
N ILE A 56 -0.21 -6.84 8.31
CA ILE A 56 0.58 -8.08 8.19
C ILE A 56 1.14 -8.53 9.55
N ASN A 57 1.66 -7.58 10.35
CA ASN A 57 2.31 -7.89 11.62
C ASN A 57 1.36 -7.92 12.83
N ASN A 58 0.11 -7.49 12.66
CA ASN A 58 -0.88 -7.53 13.75
C ASN A 58 -2.31 -7.71 13.20
N PRO A 59 -2.68 -8.90 12.71
CA PRO A 59 -3.97 -9.13 12.08
C PRO A 59 -5.19 -8.82 12.98
N GLU A 60 -5.02 -8.86 14.30
CA GLU A 60 -6.03 -8.48 15.29
C GLU A 60 -6.45 -7.00 15.19
N ASP A 61 -5.58 -6.14 14.62
CA ASP A 61 -5.86 -4.72 14.38
C ASP A 61 -6.53 -4.47 13.02
N ASN A 62 -6.81 -5.51 12.23
CA ASN A 62 -7.48 -5.36 10.94
C ASN A 62 -8.86 -4.73 11.13
N ALA A 63 -9.21 -3.81 10.23
CA ALA A 63 -10.44 -3.04 10.35
C ALA A 63 -11.05 -2.76 8.99
N ILE A 64 -12.36 -2.56 8.99
CA ILE A 64 -13.12 -2.08 7.82
C ILE A 64 -13.72 -0.73 8.17
N TYR A 65 -13.60 0.21 7.25
CA TYR A 65 -14.24 1.52 7.34
C TYR A 65 -15.26 1.69 6.22
N TYR A 66 -16.46 2.14 6.60
CA TYR A 66 -17.54 2.50 5.70
C TYR A 66 -17.80 4.01 5.76
N GLY A 67 -17.69 4.67 4.62
CA GLY A 67 -18.04 6.08 4.48
C GLY A 67 -19.53 6.34 4.72
N SER A 68 -19.85 7.55 5.17
CA SER A 68 -21.23 7.93 5.54
C SER A 68 -22.27 7.85 4.41
N GLN A 69 -21.84 7.74 3.15
CA GLN A 69 -22.71 7.58 1.98
C GLN A 69 -22.88 6.11 1.54
N VAL A 70 -22.26 5.15 2.23
CA VAL A 70 -22.51 3.72 2.01
C VAL A 70 -23.86 3.37 2.64
N ALA A 71 -24.74 2.76 1.85
CA ALA A 71 -26.09 2.41 2.32
C ALA A 71 -26.02 1.28 3.37
N PRO A 72 -26.83 1.31 4.45
CA PRO A 72 -26.84 0.27 5.46
C PRO A 72 -27.06 -1.15 4.90
N GLU A 73 -27.88 -1.28 3.86
CA GLU A 73 -28.13 -2.57 3.20
C GLU A 73 -26.88 -3.12 2.53
N LYS A 74 -26.02 -2.23 2.00
CA LYS A 74 -24.74 -2.62 1.40
C LYS A 74 -23.74 -3.06 2.48
N ILE A 75 -23.71 -2.35 3.61
CA ILE A 75 -22.90 -2.75 4.77
C ILE A 75 -23.34 -4.12 5.27
N ALA A 76 -24.65 -4.36 5.34
CA ALA A 76 -25.18 -5.64 5.80
C ALA A 76 -24.90 -6.80 4.83
N GLU A 77 -24.91 -6.54 3.53
CA GLU A 77 -24.47 -7.50 2.50
C GLU A 77 -22.98 -7.86 2.69
N ASP A 78 -22.12 -6.86 2.95
CA ASP A 78 -20.68 -7.07 3.08
C ASP A 78 -20.31 -7.76 4.41
N LEU A 79 -20.97 -7.42 5.52
CA LEU A 79 -20.72 -8.02 6.85
C LEU A 79 -21.46 -9.35 7.07
N GLY A 80 -22.54 -9.61 6.32
CA GLY A 80 -23.46 -10.73 6.58
C GLY A 80 -24.43 -10.51 7.75
N HIS A 81 -24.40 -9.32 8.37
CA HIS A 81 -25.32 -8.87 9.42
C HIS A 81 -25.52 -7.35 9.38
N GLU A 82 -26.54 -6.83 10.04
CA GLU A 82 -26.67 -5.38 10.24
C GLU A 82 -25.53 -4.85 11.13
N ILE A 83 -25.00 -3.66 10.79
CA ILE A 83 -23.95 -3.03 11.59
C ILE A 83 -24.46 -2.70 13.00
N THR A 84 -23.71 -3.11 14.00
CA THR A 84 -24.00 -2.86 15.41
C THR A 84 -23.54 -1.47 15.86
N ASP A 85 -24.11 -0.96 16.96
CA ASP A 85 -23.68 0.32 17.56
C ASP A 85 -22.19 0.30 17.92
N GLU A 86 -21.67 -0.85 18.37
CA GLU A 86 -20.26 -1.01 18.75
C GLU A 86 -19.32 -0.95 17.54
N GLU A 87 -19.71 -1.56 16.41
CA GLU A 87 -18.99 -1.45 15.13
C GLU A 87 -19.04 -0.02 14.59
N LEU A 88 -20.19 0.65 14.71
CA LEU A 88 -20.35 2.04 14.29
C LEU A 88 -19.46 2.99 15.12
N GLU A 89 -19.32 2.75 16.42
CA GLU A 89 -18.42 3.52 17.29
C GLU A 89 -16.94 3.35 16.93
N LYS A 90 -16.58 2.18 16.39
CA LYS A 90 -15.23 1.81 15.92
C LYS A 90 -14.97 2.19 14.47
N ASN A 91 -16.00 2.57 13.69
CA ASN A 91 -15.92 3.00 12.28
C ASN A 91 -15.10 4.30 12.11
N THR A 92 -13.78 4.15 12.15
CA THR A 92 -12.79 5.22 12.10
C THR A 92 -12.29 5.37 10.68
N ASN A 93 -12.25 6.59 10.15
CA ASN A 93 -11.74 6.81 8.80
C ASN A 93 -10.23 6.55 8.74
N LEU A 94 -9.85 5.47 8.06
CA LEU A 94 -8.48 4.93 7.97
C LEU A 94 -7.59 5.69 6.97
N LEU A 95 -8.18 6.59 6.19
CA LEU A 95 -7.48 7.40 5.17
C LEU A 95 -7.12 8.81 5.68
N CYS A 96 -7.79 9.25 6.74
CA CYS A 96 -7.70 10.59 7.30
C CYS A 96 -7.09 10.58 8.70
N TYR A 97 -6.29 11.58 8.99
CA TYR A 97 -5.67 11.76 10.29
C TYR A 97 -5.91 13.14 10.86
N ASP A 98 -6.16 13.19 12.17
CA ASP A 98 -6.35 14.44 12.90
C ASP A 98 -5.03 14.95 13.48
N ASN A 99 -4.91 16.28 13.54
CA ASN A 99 -3.85 17.00 14.23
C ASN A 99 -2.43 16.60 13.77
N ILE A 100 -2.27 16.37 12.45
CA ILE A 100 -0.97 16.12 11.82
C ILE A 100 -0.40 17.40 11.20
N PHE A 101 -1.25 18.21 10.58
CA PHE A 101 -0.87 19.46 9.93
C PHE A 101 -1.55 20.64 10.58
N CYS A 102 -0.97 21.83 10.39
CA CYS A 102 -1.71 23.07 10.59
C CYS A 102 -2.53 23.40 9.34
N TYR A 103 -3.63 24.14 9.52
CA TYR A 103 -4.51 24.58 8.43
C TYR A 103 -3.76 25.20 7.24
N GLN A 104 -2.74 26.01 7.51
CA GLN A 104 -1.96 26.65 6.44
C GLN A 104 -1.12 25.65 5.63
N CYS A 105 -0.57 24.61 6.27
CA CYS A 105 0.18 23.57 5.57
C CYS A 105 -0.73 22.65 4.76
N GLU A 106 -1.93 22.36 5.27
CA GLU A 106 -2.95 21.62 4.51
C GLU A 106 -3.32 22.34 3.22
N ASN A 107 -3.57 23.66 3.30
CA ASN A 107 -3.91 24.46 2.12
C ASN A 107 -2.79 24.48 1.06
N ARG A 108 -1.52 24.41 1.49
CA ARG A 108 -0.37 24.32 0.58
C ARG A 108 -0.41 23.01 -0.21
N PHE A 109 -0.73 21.87 0.43
CA PHE A 109 -0.93 20.61 -0.29
C PHE A 109 -2.10 20.69 -1.27
N GLY A 110 -3.18 21.41 -0.91
CA GLY A 110 -4.33 21.63 -1.80
C GLY A 110 -3.97 22.23 -3.17
N VAL A 111 -2.92 23.06 -3.26
CA VAL A 111 -2.43 23.60 -4.54
C VAL A 111 -1.92 22.50 -5.46
N LEU A 112 -1.14 21.57 -4.91
CA LEU A 112 -0.60 20.42 -5.66
C LEU A 112 -1.72 19.47 -6.07
N GLU A 113 -2.60 19.11 -5.12
CA GLU A 113 -3.69 18.16 -5.37
C GLU A 113 -4.70 18.67 -6.40
N THR A 114 -5.03 19.97 -6.37
CA THR A 114 -5.95 20.57 -7.36
C THR A 114 -5.32 20.52 -8.75
N THR A 115 -4.08 20.98 -8.88
CA THR A 115 -3.39 21.06 -10.18
C THR A 115 -3.14 19.68 -10.76
N TYR A 116 -2.65 18.74 -9.95
CA TYR A 116 -2.44 17.36 -10.38
C TYR A 116 -3.76 16.66 -10.69
N GLY A 117 -4.82 16.94 -9.93
CA GLY A 117 -6.15 16.40 -10.15
C GLY A 117 -6.79 16.85 -11.47
N GLU A 118 -6.55 18.08 -11.92
CA GLU A 118 -6.97 18.54 -13.24
C GLU A 118 -6.29 17.76 -14.37
N TYR A 119 -4.98 17.52 -14.25
CA TYR A 119 -4.23 16.68 -15.18
C TYR A 119 -4.73 15.23 -15.16
N TYR A 120 -4.84 14.62 -13.97
CA TYR A 120 -5.27 13.23 -13.80
C TYR A 120 -6.65 12.95 -14.41
N LYS A 121 -7.58 13.91 -14.29
CA LYS A 121 -8.94 13.82 -14.84
C LYS A 121 -9.03 14.15 -16.34
N GLY A 122 -7.90 14.45 -17.00
CA GLY A 122 -7.88 14.85 -18.41
C GLY A 122 -8.46 16.24 -18.69
N LEU A 123 -8.59 17.10 -17.67
CA LEU A 123 -9.00 18.50 -17.84
C LEU A 123 -7.86 19.38 -18.37
N LYS A 124 -6.62 18.93 -18.17
CA LYS A 124 -5.40 19.49 -18.75
C LYS A 124 -4.59 18.38 -19.41
N ASN A 125 -4.00 18.69 -20.55
CA ASN A 125 -3.19 17.73 -21.33
C ASN A 125 -1.75 17.62 -20.80
N ASP A 126 -1.29 18.61 -20.05
CA ASP A 126 0.06 18.68 -19.51
C ASP A 126 0.06 19.11 -18.04
N ILE A 127 1.18 18.87 -17.38
CA ILE A 127 1.44 19.31 -16.02
C ILE A 127 2.88 19.83 -15.92
N ASN A 128 3.06 20.93 -15.20
CA ASN A 128 4.40 21.45 -14.96
C ASN A 128 5.24 20.43 -14.17
N PRO A 129 6.45 20.08 -14.63
CA PRO A 129 7.34 19.13 -13.96
C PRO A 129 7.57 19.37 -12.47
N ARG A 130 7.72 20.63 -12.05
CA ARG A 130 7.97 20.99 -10.65
C ARG A 130 6.74 20.72 -9.79
N ILE A 131 5.53 20.93 -10.32
CA ILE A 131 4.28 20.62 -9.64
C ILE A 131 4.13 19.11 -9.47
N ALA A 132 4.31 18.34 -10.55
CA ALA A 132 4.19 16.89 -10.50
C ALA A 132 5.23 16.26 -9.56
N TYR A 133 6.47 16.76 -9.60
CA TYR A 133 7.53 16.34 -8.69
C TYR A 133 7.17 16.60 -7.21
N LEU A 134 6.75 17.83 -6.88
CA LEU A 134 6.34 18.15 -5.50
C LEU A 134 5.10 17.36 -5.07
N PHE A 135 4.16 17.10 -5.99
CA PHE A 135 2.99 16.26 -5.71
C PHE A 135 3.43 14.85 -5.30
N TRP A 136 4.25 14.16 -6.08
CA TRP A 136 4.68 12.80 -5.76
C TRP A 136 5.56 12.74 -4.51
N LEU A 137 6.48 13.69 -4.32
CA LEU A 137 7.21 13.80 -3.05
C LEU A 137 6.25 13.98 -1.85
N SER A 138 5.18 14.76 -2.02
CA SER A 138 4.17 14.93 -0.97
C SER A 138 3.39 13.65 -0.67
N VAL A 139 3.11 12.82 -1.68
CA VAL A 139 2.42 11.53 -1.51
C VAL A 139 3.31 10.59 -0.69
N TYR A 140 4.56 10.39 -1.12
CA TYR A 140 5.52 9.54 -0.40
C TYR A 140 5.75 9.99 1.04
N TRP A 141 5.99 11.29 1.25
CA TRP A 141 6.24 11.82 2.57
C TRP A 141 5.03 11.67 3.49
N ARG A 142 3.82 11.98 3.00
CA ARG A 142 2.59 11.83 3.79
C ARG A 142 2.26 10.37 4.11
N MET A 143 2.47 9.47 3.15
CA MET A 143 2.33 8.03 3.38
C MET A 143 3.31 7.52 4.44
N ALA A 144 4.57 7.95 4.39
CA ALA A 144 5.59 7.58 5.37
C ALA A 144 5.26 8.09 6.78
N ILE A 145 4.81 9.34 6.93
CA ILE A 145 4.43 9.84 8.26
C ILE A 145 3.18 9.15 8.81
N GLY A 146 2.23 8.85 7.92
CA GLY A 146 0.97 8.16 8.20
C GLY A 146 1.09 6.66 8.42
N TYR A 147 2.27 6.08 8.18
CA TYR A 147 2.47 4.62 8.13
C TYR A 147 1.48 3.93 7.16
N MET A 148 1.12 4.59 6.07
CA MET A 148 0.20 4.06 5.06
C MET A 148 1.00 3.34 3.98
N GLY A 149 1.15 2.03 4.13
CA GLY A 149 1.71 1.16 3.10
C GLY A 149 3.20 1.29 2.83
N ILE A 150 3.94 2.21 3.46
CA ILE A 150 5.38 2.40 3.22
C ILE A 150 6.16 2.69 4.50
N PHE A 151 7.38 2.16 4.58
CA PHE A 151 8.37 2.53 5.59
C PHE A 151 9.59 3.19 4.94
N MET A 152 9.78 4.49 5.22
CA MET A 152 10.88 5.28 4.66
C MET A 152 12.06 5.40 5.65
N ASP A 153 13.28 5.53 5.11
CA ASP A 153 14.43 5.92 5.93
C ASP A 153 14.23 7.33 6.52
N GLY A 154 14.76 7.55 7.73
CA GLY A 154 14.55 8.80 8.45
C GLY A 154 15.21 9.96 7.72
N GLU A 155 16.42 9.76 7.19
CA GLU A 155 17.12 10.81 6.43
C GLU A 155 16.30 11.24 5.20
N ASP A 156 15.71 10.28 4.49
CA ASP A 156 14.85 10.57 3.34
C ASP A 156 13.55 11.27 3.75
N GLU A 157 12.87 10.79 4.81
CA GLU A 157 11.64 11.42 5.32
C GLU A 157 11.88 12.90 5.68
N PHE A 158 12.98 13.19 6.39
CA PHE A 158 13.36 14.56 6.76
C PHE A 158 13.78 15.40 5.56
N ALA A 159 14.52 14.83 4.61
CA ALA A 159 14.90 15.54 3.38
C ALA A 159 13.67 15.89 2.53
N LEU A 160 12.70 14.97 2.39
CA LEU A 160 11.44 15.26 1.70
C LEU A 160 10.64 16.34 2.43
N ARG A 161 10.49 16.25 3.75
CA ARG A 161 9.85 17.30 4.56
C ARG A 161 10.44 18.68 4.27
N ASP A 162 11.77 18.76 4.25
CA ASP A 162 12.51 20.00 4.03
C ASP A 162 12.24 20.58 2.63
N ILE A 163 12.29 19.74 1.60
CA ILE A 163 11.97 20.13 0.22
C ILE A 163 10.54 20.66 0.15
N LEU A 164 9.58 19.90 0.67
CA LEU A 164 8.15 20.25 0.63
C LEU A 164 7.88 21.54 1.40
N ASN A 165 8.39 21.67 2.63
CA ASN A 165 8.16 22.83 3.45
C ASN A 165 8.79 24.11 2.87
N LYS A 166 9.90 24.01 2.12
CA LYS A 166 10.55 25.16 1.47
C LYS A 166 9.91 25.54 0.14
N ASN A 167 9.24 24.62 -0.55
CA ASN A 167 8.91 24.81 -1.97
C ASN A 167 7.42 24.74 -2.32
N ILE A 168 6.56 24.20 -1.46
CA ILE A 168 5.11 24.22 -1.75
C ILE A 168 4.56 25.60 -1.41
N HIS A 169 4.28 26.41 -2.43
CA HIS A 169 3.69 27.75 -2.28
C HIS A 169 2.46 27.88 -3.19
N SER A 170 2.15 29.06 -3.69
CA SER A 170 1.16 29.19 -4.76
C SER A 170 1.66 28.58 -6.08
N TYR A 171 0.74 28.25 -6.98
CA TYR A 171 1.06 27.69 -8.30
C TYR A 171 2.12 28.51 -9.04
N ASN A 172 1.93 29.84 -9.12
CA ASN A 172 2.83 30.75 -9.83
C ASN A 172 4.22 30.81 -9.19
N GLU A 173 4.30 30.75 -7.87
CA GLU A 173 5.60 30.73 -7.17
C GLU A 173 6.35 29.42 -7.44
N ILE A 174 5.65 28.29 -7.48
CA ILE A 174 6.27 26.99 -7.76
C ILE A 174 6.89 26.93 -9.16
N ILE A 175 6.12 27.32 -10.18
CA ILE A 175 6.55 27.18 -11.58
C ILE A 175 7.65 28.20 -11.97
N ASN A 176 7.68 29.36 -11.33
CA ASN A 176 8.67 30.41 -11.60
C ASN A 176 9.90 30.33 -10.68
N SER A 177 9.87 29.45 -9.67
CA SER A 177 10.98 29.29 -8.73
C SER A 177 12.20 28.67 -9.39
N LYS A 178 13.38 29.25 -9.09
CA LYS A 178 14.69 28.72 -9.46
C LYS A 178 15.32 27.88 -8.33
N GLU A 179 14.60 27.69 -7.23
CA GLU A 179 15.08 26.88 -6.11
C GLU A 179 15.29 25.43 -6.54
N LYS A 180 16.40 24.85 -6.08
CA LYS A 180 16.73 23.45 -6.35
C LYS A 180 15.84 22.53 -5.53
N LEU A 181 15.22 21.54 -6.18
CA LEU A 181 14.27 20.61 -5.57
C LEU A 181 14.93 19.24 -5.29
N GLY A 182 15.89 19.20 -4.36
CA GLY A 182 16.50 17.94 -3.90
C GLY A 182 17.24 17.13 -4.98
N ASP A 183 17.64 15.90 -4.63
CA ASP A 183 18.24 14.92 -5.54
C ASP A 183 17.42 13.62 -5.54
N TYR A 184 16.13 13.75 -5.84
CA TYR A 184 15.21 12.63 -6.01
C TYR A 184 14.78 12.52 -7.48
N GLY A 185 14.38 11.33 -7.86
CA GLY A 185 13.73 11.07 -9.14
C GLY A 185 12.62 10.04 -8.93
N TYR A 186 11.62 10.03 -9.79
CA TYR A 186 10.55 9.04 -9.71
C TYR A 186 10.19 8.50 -11.09
N VAL A 187 9.69 7.28 -11.13
CA VAL A 187 9.06 6.70 -12.34
C VAL A 187 7.64 6.31 -12.00
N ILE A 188 6.74 6.48 -12.96
CA ILE A 188 5.33 6.12 -12.84
C ILE A 188 5.03 5.09 -13.91
N PHE A 189 4.40 4.00 -13.49
CA PHE A 189 3.73 3.06 -14.37
C PHE A 189 2.23 3.26 -14.20
N ARG A 190 1.49 3.31 -15.31
CA ARG A 190 0.04 3.50 -15.32
C ARG A 190 -0.63 2.33 -16.03
N VAL A 191 -1.67 1.79 -15.41
CA VAL A 191 -2.47 0.74 -16.06
C VAL A 191 -3.24 1.31 -17.24
N LYS A 192 -3.05 0.72 -18.42
CA LYS A 192 -3.63 1.22 -19.67
C LYS A 192 -5.16 1.08 -19.75
N ASP A 193 -5.68 -0.11 -19.44
CA ASP A 193 -7.08 -0.48 -19.64
C ASP A 193 -7.93 -0.31 -18.37
N GLY A 194 -7.41 0.42 -17.38
CA GLY A 194 -8.00 0.56 -16.05
C GLY A 194 -7.83 -0.66 -15.16
N ILE A 195 -8.26 -0.53 -13.92
CA ILE A 195 -8.17 -1.59 -12.90
C ILE A 195 -9.56 -2.16 -12.66
N ILE A 196 -9.63 -3.48 -12.47
CA ILE A 196 -10.85 -4.15 -12.05
C ILE A 196 -11.23 -3.66 -10.65
N LYS A 197 -12.48 -3.24 -10.47
CA LYS A 197 -12.97 -2.73 -9.19
C LYS A 197 -12.69 -3.74 -8.05
N GLY A 198 -12.05 -3.27 -6.98
CA GLY A 198 -11.61 -4.09 -5.85
C GLY A 198 -10.13 -4.49 -5.91
N ASP A 199 -9.47 -4.34 -7.06
CA ASP A 199 -8.04 -4.64 -7.21
C ASP A 199 -7.12 -3.43 -7.00
N SER A 200 -7.70 -2.23 -6.90
CA SER A 200 -6.98 -1.03 -6.50
C SER A 200 -6.84 -0.97 -4.98
N GLY A 201 -5.68 -0.54 -4.50
CA GLY A 201 -5.42 -0.36 -3.07
C GLY A 201 -4.31 0.65 -2.82
N ILE A 202 -3.93 0.80 -1.55
CA ILE A 202 -2.71 1.50 -1.16
C ILE A 202 -1.77 0.47 -0.55
N LEU A 203 -0.61 0.28 -1.16
CA LEU A 203 0.43 -0.62 -0.69
C LEU A 203 1.81 -0.11 -1.11
N GLY A 204 2.86 -0.64 -0.48
CA GLY A 204 4.22 -0.22 -0.79
C GLY A 204 5.27 -1.03 -0.04
N THR A 205 6.52 -0.76 -0.36
CA THR A 205 7.68 -1.44 0.22
C THR A 205 7.78 -1.17 1.72
N ARG A 206 7.83 -2.24 2.51
CA ARG A 206 7.87 -2.20 3.99
C ARG A 206 9.28 -2.19 4.57
N THR A 207 10.29 -2.07 3.71
CA THR A 207 11.69 -1.91 4.06
C THR A 207 12.13 -0.48 3.82
N PRO A 208 12.90 0.15 4.73
CA PRO A 208 13.47 1.48 4.54
C PRO A 208 14.66 1.44 3.57
N HIS A 209 14.40 1.01 2.33
CA HIS A 209 15.37 0.86 1.27
C HIS A 209 14.86 1.53 -0.02
N CYS A 210 15.78 2.15 -0.75
CA CYS A 210 15.51 2.83 -2.01
C CYS A 210 15.84 1.87 -3.17
N PRO A 211 14.98 1.76 -4.21
CA PRO A 211 13.80 2.57 -4.46
C PRO A 211 12.63 2.24 -3.53
N TYR A 212 11.93 3.29 -3.11
CA TYR A 212 10.66 3.14 -2.43
C TYR A 212 9.58 2.93 -3.48
N VAL A 213 8.84 1.84 -3.42
CA VAL A 213 7.80 1.53 -4.41
C VAL A 213 6.44 1.55 -3.73
N ILE A 214 5.48 2.25 -4.33
CA ILE A 214 4.08 2.27 -3.89
C ILE A 214 3.16 1.91 -5.06
N LEU A 215 2.04 1.31 -4.74
CA LEU A 215 0.89 1.19 -5.62
C LEU A 215 -0.27 1.94 -4.98
N VAL A 216 -0.88 2.81 -5.79
CA VAL A 216 -1.97 3.69 -5.39
C VAL A 216 -2.81 4.04 -6.61
N ALA A 217 -4.13 3.90 -6.51
CA ALA A 217 -5.04 4.06 -7.64
C ALA A 217 -4.63 3.16 -8.83
N ASP A 218 -4.54 3.73 -10.03
CA ASP A 218 -4.08 3.11 -11.28
C ASP A 218 -2.56 3.23 -11.52
N TYR A 219 -1.80 3.59 -10.48
CA TYR A 219 -0.36 3.80 -10.57
C TYR A 219 0.44 2.80 -9.74
N VAL A 220 1.57 2.39 -10.31
CA VAL A 220 2.76 2.00 -9.54
C VAL A 220 3.75 3.14 -9.67
N VAL A 221 4.27 3.62 -8.55
CA VAL A 221 5.28 4.68 -8.55
C VAL A 221 6.48 4.18 -7.80
N ALA A 222 7.68 4.46 -8.31
CA ALA A 222 8.92 4.21 -7.59
C ALA A 222 9.71 5.51 -7.42
N LEU A 223 10.08 5.81 -6.18
CA LEU A 223 10.87 6.97 -5.80
C LEU A 223 12.31 6.55 -5.51
N PHE A 224 13.24 7.23 -6.18
CA PHE A 224 14.66 7.10 -6.01
C PHE A 224 15.23 8.29 -5.24
N ASN A 225 15.99 8.02 -4.19
CA ASN A 225 16.91 8.99 -3.62
C ASN A 225 18.24 9.00 -4.41
N ASN A 226 19.07 10.03 -4.20
CA ASN A 226 20.37 10.18 -4.83
C ASN A 226 20.34 10.00 -6.36
N TYR A 227 19.34 10.56 -7.04
CA TYR A 227 19.09 10.38 -8.48
C TYR A 227 20.36 10.54 -9.33
N LYS A 228 21.19 11.55 -9.03
CA LYS A 228 22.44 11.80 -9.77
C LYS A 228 23.41 10.62 -9.73
N LYS A 229 23.42 9.83 -8.66
CA LYS A 229 24.29 8.67 -8.47
C LYS A 229 23.75 7.38 -9.07
N LEU A 230 22.51 7.36 -9.56
CA LEU A 230 21.97 6.17 -10.22
C LEU A 230 22.79 5.81 -11.46
N HIS A 231 22.97 4.51 -11.67
CA HIS A 231 23.47 3.95 -12.91
C HIS A 231 22.53 4.30 -14.08
N SER A 232 23.01 4.13 -15.32
CA SER A 232 22.18 4.35 -16.51
C SER A 232 20.97 3.42 -16.58
N LYS A 233 21.09 2.25 -15.95
CA LYS A 233 20.04 1.23 -15.80
C LYS A 233 19.89 0.89 -14.33
N VAL A 234 18.65 0.80 -13.86
CA VAL A 234 18.30 0.40 -12.49
C VAL A 234 17.20 -0.66 -12.54
N HIS A 235 17.07 -1.46 -11.49
CA HIS A 235 16.04 -2.48 -11.40
C HIS A 235 15.01 -2.12 -10.33
N ILE A 236 13.74 -2.33 -10.65
CA ILE A 236 12.62 -2.28 -9.70
C ILE A 236 11.97 -3.67 -9.74
N PHE A 237 12.25 -4.50 -8.74
CA PHE A 237 11.92 -5.93 -8.81
C PHE A 237 12.46 -6.54 -10.12
N ASN A 238 11.59 -7.11 -10.96
CA ASN A 238 11.95 -7.73 -12.24
C ASN A 238 12.04 -6.73 -13.40
N TRP A 239 11.85 -5.42 -13.16
CA TRP A 239 11.78 -4.40 -14.20
C TRP A 239 13.07 -3.64 -14.36
N GLU A 240 13.61 -3.60 -15.58
CA GLU A 240 14.74 -2.74 -15.93
C GLU A 240 14.23 -1.34 -16.36
N ILE A 241 14.72 -0.30 -15.70
CA ILE A 241 14.36 1.10 -15.96
C ILE A 241 15.60 1.90 -16.32
N TYR A 242 15.48 2.70 -17.37
CA TYR A 242 16.55 3.58 -17.80
C TYR A 242 16.48 4.92 -17.06
N LYS A 243 17.64 5.50 -16.77
CA LYS A 243 17.73 6.76 -16.01
C LYS A 243 17.07 7.95 -16.73
N GLU A 244 16.97 7.88 -18.05
CA GLU A 244 16.23 8.81 -18.90
C GLU A 244 14.72 8.82 -18.60
N ASP A 245 14.11 7.66 -18.32
CA ASP A 245 12.68 7.50 -18.04
C ASP A 245 12.29 7.97 -16.63
N ILE A 246 13.28 8.18 -15.76
CA ILE A 246 13.07 8.71 -14.43
C ILE A 246 12.82 10.22 -14.51
N SER A 247 11.63 10.62 -14.08
CA SER A 247 11.17 12.00 -13.95
C SER A 247 11.93 12.74 -12.85
N THR A 248 12.19 14.02 -13.11
CA THR A 248 12.85 14.96 -12.19
C THR A 248 12.16 16.33 -12.33
N PRO A 249 12.44 17.32 -11.46
CA PRO A 249 11.75 18.61 -11.51
C PRO A 249 11.98 19.40 -12.81
N ASP A 250 12.99 19.03 -13.60
CA ASP A 250 13.40 19.72 -14.82
C ASP A 250 13.07 18.91 -16.09
N LYS A 251 12.51 17.69 -15.94
CA LYS A 251 12.10 16.83 -17.05
C LYS A 251 10.58 16.86 -17.21
N PRO A 252 10.04 16.83 -18.45
CA PRO A 252 8.62 16.63 -18.68
C PRO A 252 8.06 15.47 -17.86
N PHE A 253 6.86 15.64 -17.33
CA PHE A 253 6.15 14.56 -16.67
C PHE A 253 5.78 13.49 -17.70
N ASP A 254 6.07 12.23 -17.39
CA ASP A 254 5.70 11.10 -18.23
C ASP A 254 5.39 9.86 -17.38
N TYR A 255 4.75 8.87 -17.98
CA TYR A 255 4.49 7.57 -17.38
C TYR A 255 4.66 6.44 -18.40
N ILE A 256 4.99 5.26 -17.89
CA ILE A 256 5.09 4.03 -18.68
C ILE A 256 3.72 3.33 -18.63
N GLU A 257 3.11 3.06 -19.78
CA GLU A 257 1.90 2.23 -19.82
C GLU A 257 2.25 0.77 -19.49
N ILE A 258 1.50 0.18 -18.57
CA ILE A 258 1.60 -1.24 -18.22
C ILE A 258 0.24 -1.94 -18.37
N SER A 259 0.27 -3.25 -18.58
CA SER A 259 -0.90 -4.11 -18.55
C SER A 259 -1.39 -4.32 -17.11
N ILE A 260 -2.60 -4.86 -16.99
CA ILE A 260 -3.14 -5.22 -15.67
C ILE A 260 -2.34 -6.38 -15.05
N GLU A 261 -1.87 -7.34 -15.85
CA GLU A 261 -1.02 -8.44 -15.39
C GLU A 261 0.31 -7.94 -14.82
N GLU A 262 0.93 -6.97 -15.47
CA GLU A 262 2.17 -6.32 -15.02
C GLU A 262 1.95 -5.55 -13.71
N PHE A 263 0.81 -4.86 -13.56
CA PHE A 263 0.42 -4.21 -12.31
C PHE A 263 0.26 -5.21 -11.16
N TYR A 264 -0.33 -6.37 -11.46
CA TYR A 264 -0.45 -7.47 -10.50
C TYR A 264 0.91 -8.04 -10.09
N GLU A 265 1.84 -8.16 -11.04
CA GLU A 265 3.22 -8.57 -10.74
C GLU A 265 3.89 -7.60 -9.77
N PHE A 266 3.77 -6.28 -9.98
CA PHE A 266 4.26 -5.28 -9.02
C PHE A 266 3.64 -5.44 -7.64
N ARG A 267 2.31 -5.62 -7.59
CA ARG A 267 1.58 -5.78 -6.33
C ARG A 267 2.08 -7.00 -5.56
N ASP A 268 2.18 -8.14 -6.24
CA ASP A 268 2.58 -9.40 -5.62
C ASP A 268 4.05 -9.33 -5.16
N ASN A 269 4.94 -8.71 -5.96
CA ASN A 269 6.32 -8.43 -5.56
C ASN A 269 6.41 -7.54 -4.31
N ILE A 270 5.59 -6.48 -4.20
CA ILE A 270 5.56 -5.63 -3.00
C ILE A 270 5.10 -6.42 -1.78
N ILE A 271 4.04 -7.23 -1.93
CA ILE A 271 3.51 -8.05 -0.83
C ILE A 271 4.57 -9.05 -0.38
N ASP A 272 5.13 -9.83 -1.31
CA ASP A 272 6.08 -10.88 -0.98
C ASP A 272 7.40 -10.33 -0.44
N ASN A 273 7.91 -9.22 -0.98
CA ASN A 273 9.01 -8.49 -0.36
C ASN A 273 8.66 -8.03 1.06
N GLY A 274 7.43 -7.57 1.29
CA GLY A 274 6.94 -7.16 2.60
C GLY A 274 6.89 -8.29 3.64
N TYR A 275 6.77 -9.56 3.22
CA TYR A 275 6.88 -10.74 4.11
C TYR A 275 8.32 -11.23 4.26
N ASN A 276 9.10 -11.24 3.17
CA ASN A 276 10.45 -11.81 3.14
C ASN A 276 11.50 -10.88 3.77
N GLU A 277 11.41 -9.60 3.47
CA GLU A 277 12.41 -8.59 3.83
C GLU A 277 11.86 -7.51 4.76
N GLY A 278 10.53 -7.38 4.84
CA GLY A 278 9.86 -6.41 5.69
C GLY A 278 10.25 -6.51 7.18
N LEU A 279 10.02 -5.40 7.90
CA LEU A 279 10.19 -5.41 9.35
C LEU A 279 9.18 -6.39 9.97
N GLY A 280 9.64 -7.26 10.86
CA GLY A 280 8.76 -8.08 11.72
C GLY A 280 8.07 -7.20 12.77
N ALA A 281 7.18 -7.80 13.55
CA ALA A 281 6.29 -7.05 14.46
C ALA A 281 7.06 -6.19 15.47
N GLU A 282 8.10 -6.72 16.12
CA GLU A 282 8.87 -5.99 17.11
C GLU A 282 9.78 -4.93 16.48
N ARG A 283 10.41 -5.26 15.34
CA ARG A 283 11.18 -4.28 14.56
C ARG A 283 10.31 -3.13 14.07
N GLU A 284 9.08 -3.40 13.64
CA GLU A 284 8.14 -2.36 13.21
C GLU A 284 7.73 -1.46 14.39
N LYS A 285 7.36 -2.04 15.54
CA LYS A 285 7.03 -1.29 16.76
C LYS A 285 8.20 -0.38 17.17
N LEU A 286 9.42 -0.90 17.12
CA LEU A 286 10.64 -0.13 17.40
C LEU A 286 10.85 0.98 16.36
N ALA A 287 10.71 0.70 15.07
CA ALA A 287 10.84 1.68 14.00
C ALA A 287 9.89 2.86 14.19
N ARG A 288 8.61 2.58 14.51
CA ARG A 288 7.60 3.61 14.81
C ARG A 288 8.00 4.47 16.02
N LYS A 289 8.53 3.86 17.09
CA LYS A 289 9.02 4.59 18.28
C LYS A 289 10.22 5.49 17.94
N ILE A 290 11.17 4.98 17.16
CA ILE A 290 12.35 5.75 16.71
C ILE A 290 11.90 6.95 15.88
N ARG A 291 11.02 6.74 14.89
CA ARG A 291 10.49 7.82 14.05
C ARG A 291 9.75 8.89 14.86
N LYS A 292 8.96 8.47 15.85
CA LYS A 292 8.30 9.38 16.80
C LYS A 292 9.32 10.26 17.53
N TYR A 293 10.41 9.66 18.01
CA TYR A 293 11.48 10.38 18.69
C TYR A 293 12.20 11.35 17.75
N GLU A 294 12.62 10.89 16.57
CA GLU A 294 13.29 11.73 15.57
C GLU A 294 12.47 12.97 15.20
N ARG A 295 11.18 12.80 14.92
CA ARG A 295 10.25 13.89 14.62
C ARG A 295 10.21 14.93 15.74
N SER A 296 10.17 14.47 17.00
CA SER A 296 10.19 15.36 18.17
C SER A 296 11.52 16.10 18.35
N GLN A 297 12.63 15.49 17.93
CA GLN A 297 13.96 16.11 17.97
C GLN A 297 14.27 16.96 16.72
N GLY A 298 13.42 16.87 15.69
CA GLY A 298 13.63 17.53 14.41
C GLY A 298 14.81 17.00 13.58
N LYS A 299 15.32 15.79 13.89
CA LYS A 299 16.46 15.18 13.18
C LYS A 299 16.46 13.65 13.30
N PRO A 300 17.04 12.94 12.31
CA PRO A 300 17.22 11.49 12.40
C PRO A 300 18.20 11.10 13.52
N VAL A 301 18.00 9.90 14.08
CA VAL A 301 18.90 9.28 15.06
C VAL A 301 20.08 8.67 14.30
N ASN A 302 21.20 8.45 15.01
CA ASN A 302 22.37 7.82 14.43
C ASN A 302 22.06 6.42 13.87
N LYS A 303 22.38 6.18 12.59
CA LYS A 303 22.13 4.90 11.90
C LYS A 303 22.77 3.69 12.58
N TYR A 304 23.93 3.84 13.21
CA TYR A 304 24.59 2.75 13.93
C TYR A 304 23.80 2.34 15.17
N GLU A 305 23.27 3.31 15.93
CA GLU A 305 22.44 3.05 17.10
C GLU A 305 21.10 2.41 16.70
N VAL A 306 20.46 2.94 15.65
CA VAL A 306 19.23 2.36 15.09
C VAL A 306 19.47 0.91 14.68
N LYS A 307 20.54 0.63 13.95
CA LYS A 307 20.89 -0.73 13.53
C LYS A 307 21.04 -1.67 14.72
N LYS A 308 21.78 -1.27 15.75
CA LYS A 308 21.97 -2.10 16.96
C LYS A 308 20.63 -2.44 17.63
N LEU A 309 19.72 -1.46 17.73
CA LEU A 309 18.38 -1.70 18.30
C LEU A 309 17.53 -2.62 17.41
N MET A 310 17.59 -2.44 16.09
CA MET A 310 16.90 -3.31 15.13
C MET A 310 17.39 -4.75 15.16
N ASP A 311 18.71 -4.95 15.26
CA ASP A 311 19.34 -6.27 15.38
C ASP A 311 18.88 -6.98 16.67
N MET A 312 18.74 -6.24 17.79
CA MET A 312 18.18 -6.78 19.02
C MET A 312 16.70 -7.16 18.90
N ALA A 313 15.88 -6.33 18.25
CA ALA A 313 14.47 -6.62 18.01
C ALA A 313 14.26 -7.80 17.05
N HIS A 314 15.18 -8.00 16.10
CA HIS A 314 15.13 -9.12 15.16
C HIS A 314 15.19 -10.48 15.85
N LEU A 315 15.97 -10.60 16.95
CA LEU A 315 16.06 -11.84 17.72
C LEU A 315 14.69 -12.28 18.24
N VAL A 316 13.85 -11.32 18.68
CA VAL A 316 12.48 -11.60 19.16
C VAL A 316 11.54 -11.96 18.02
N ASP A 317 11.65 -11.26 16.88
CA ASP A 317 10.85 -11.60 15.69
C ASP A 317 11.15 -13.04 15.21
N SER A 318 12.41 -13.47 15.25
CA SER A 318 12.83 -14.77 14.72
C SER A 318 12.30 -15.99 15.50
N GLU A 319 11.88 -15.80 16.75
CA GLU A 319 11.23 -16.84 17.55
C GLU A 319 9.76 -17.06 17.16
N ASN A 320 9.13 -16.09 16.49
CA ASN A 320 7.74 -16.13 16.06
C ASN A 320 7.64 -16.33 14.54
N VAL A 321 7.79 -17.57 14.07
CA VAL A 321 7.67 -17.88 12.63
C VAL A 321 6.23 -17.65 12.18
N HIS A 322 5.99 -16.56 11.44
CA HIS A 322 4.70 -16.32 10.82
C HIS A 322 4.57 -17.20 9.55
N LEU A 323 3.78 -18.27 9.65
CA LEU A 323 3.50 -19.14 8.52
C LEU A 323 2.35 -18.56 7.71
N ARG A 324 2.60 -18.33 6.42
CA ARG A 324 1.63 -17.79 5.46
C ARG A 324 1.41 -18.79 4.34
N VAL A 325 0.20 -18.82 3.82
CA VAL A 325 -0.12 -19.45 2.53
C VAL A 325 -0.46 -18.36 1.53
N ARG A 326 0.42 -18.16 0.54
CA ARG A 326 0.26 -17.13 -0.49
C ARG A 326 -0.98 -17.40 -1.33
N LYS A 327 -1.72 -16.33 -1.62
CA LYS A 327 -2.89 -16.33 -2.52
C LYS A 327 -3.97 -17.37 -2.17
N LEU A 328 -4.09 -17.78 -0.90
CA LEU A 328 -5.06 -18.79 -0.45
C LEU A 328 -6.48 -18.51 -0.97
N TYR A 329 -6.98 -17.28 -0.82
CA TYR A 329 -8.30 -16.87 -1.30
C TYR A 329 -8.51 -17.04 -2.82
N ARG A 330 -7.43 -16.95 -3.62
CA ARG A 330 -7.50 -17.17 -5.08
C ARG A 330 -7.55 -18.65 -5.40
N PHE A 331 -6.82 -19.48 -4.66
CA PHE A 331 -6.96 -20.93 -4.74
C PHE A 331 -8.35 -21.38 -4.27
N GLU A 332 -8.93 -20.72 -3.27
CA GLU A 332 -10.34 -20.85 -2.87
C GLU A 332 -11.31 -20.56 -4.01
N ALA A 333 -11.21 -19.39 -4.63
CA ALA A 333 -12.04 -19.05 -5.77
C ALA A 333 -11.82 -20.01 -6.96
N ALA A 334 -10.58 -20.39 -7.25
CA ALA A 334 -10.23 -21.34 -8.31
C ALA A 334 -10.90 -22.69 -8.11
N TYR A 335 -10.83 -23.24 -6.89
CA TYR A 335 -11.41 -24.53 -6.56
C TYR A 335 -12.93 -24.50 -6.64
N MET A 336 -13.56 -23.45 -6.13
CA MET A 336 -15.02 -23.30 -6.19
C MET A 336 -15.53 -23.20 -7.63
N LYS A 337 -14.85 -22.41 -8.48
CA LYS A 337 -15.16 -22.34 -9.92
C LYS A 337 -14.94 -23.67 -10.64
N MET A 338 -13.90 -24.42 -10.26
CA MET A 338 -13.63 -25.76 -10.79
C MET A 338 -14.76 -26.74 -10.46
N ILE A 339 -15.23 -26.78 -9.19
CA ILE A 339 -16.36 -27.62 -8.78
C ILE A 339 -17.62 -27.25 -9.56
N GLU A 340 -17.91 -25.95 -9.72
CA GLU A 340 -19.08 -25.49 -10.47
C GLU A 340 -19.00 -25.90 -11.96
N ALA A 341 -17.84 -25.74 -12.59
CA ALA A 341 -17.61 -26.16 -13.96
C ALA A 341 -17.79 -27.68 -14.12
N GLN A 342 -17.26 -28.48 -13.19
CA GLN A 342 -17.45 -29.94 -13.18
C GLN A 342 -18.93 -30.33 -13.07
N LYS A 343 -19.70 -29.70 -12.18
CA LYS A 343 -21.15 -29.93 -12.05
C LYS A 343 -21.91 -29.64 -13.35
N ASN A 344 -21.44 -28.65 -14.10
CA ASN A 344 -22.04 -28.24 -15.37
C ASN A 344 -21.47 -29.00 -16.59
N GLY A 345 -20.53 -29.93 -16.39
CA GLY A 345 -19.87 -30.68 -17.47
C GLY A 345 -18.96 -29.82 -18.35
N ILE A 346 -18.46 -28.70 -17.83
CA ILE A 346 -17.61 -27.74 -18.54
C ILE A 346 -16.14 -27.96 -18.13
N SER A 347 -15.23 -27.92 -19.11
CA SER A 347 -13.79 -27.90 -18.83
C SER A 347 -13.38 -26.51 -18.34
N TYR A 348 -12.68 -26.44 -17.21
CA TYR A 348 -12.19 -25.20 -16.61
C TYR A 348 -10.71 -25.31 -16.29
N ASP A 349 -9.96 -24.27 -16.66
CA ASP A 349 -8.53 -24.12 -16.42
C ASP A 349 -8.31 -22.77 -15.73
N PHE A 350 -8.07 -22.81 -14.41
CA PHE A 350 -7.95 -21.60 -13.60
C PHE A 350 -6.71 -20.77 -13.94
N LEU A 351 -5.69 -21.34 -14.59
CA LEU A 351 -4.52 -20.59 -15.07
C LEU A 351 -4.86 -19.70 -16.28
N LYS A 352 -5.99 -19.97 -16.95
CA LYS A 352 -6.53 -19.12 -18.01
C LYS A 352 -7.57 -18.11 -17.50
N ASP A 353 -7.91 -18.15 -16.21
CA ASP A 353 -8.91 -17.25 -15.61
C ASP A 353 -8.27 -15.91 -15.22
N ARG A 354 -8.50 -14.90 -16.06
CA ARG A 354 -8.00 -13.53 -15.85
C ARG A 354 -8.54 -12.85 -14.59
N GLN A 355 -9.60 -13.37 -13.95
CA GLN A 355 -10.06 -12.83 -12.67
C GLN A 355 -9.21 -13.34 -11.50
N LEU A 356 -8.60 -14.53 -11.65
CA LEU A 356 -7.78 -15.13 -10.61
C LEU A 356 -6.33 -14.63 -10.69
N MET A 357 -5.85 -14.36 -11.91
CA MET A 357 -4.45 -13.96 -12.17
C MET A 357 -3.46 -14.88 -11.43
N LEU A 358 -3.71 -16.19 -11.51
CA LEU A 358 -2.82 -17.23 -11.01
C LEU A 358 -1.94 -17.72 -12.15
N ASN A 359 -0.65 -17.89 -11.88
CA ASN A 359 0.31 -18.44 -12.83
C ASN A 359 1.03 -19.68 -12.24
N GLN A 360 1.94 -20.28 -13.01
CA GLN A 360 2.66 -21.47 -12.57
C GLN A 360 3.58 -21.21 -11.35
N GLU A 361 4.16 -20.02 -11.26
CA GLU A 361 4.98 -19.62 -10.12
C GLU A 361 4.15 -19.55 -8.84
N ASP A 362 2.89 -19.11 -8.93
CA ASP A 362 1.96 -19.10 -7.80
C ASP A 362 1.65 -20.50 -7.27
N ILE A 363 1.49 -21.49 -8.17
CA ILE A 363 1.31 -22.90 -7.77
C ILE A 363 2.56 -23.37 -7.03
N ASN A 364 3.75 -23.11 -7.58
CA ASN A 364 5.01 -23.52 -6.97
C ASN A 364 5.18 -22.88 -5.58
N ASN A 365 4.83 -21.60 -5.46
CA ASN A 365 4.86 -20.86 -4.21
C ASN A 365 3.88 -21.42 -3.17
N TYR A 366 2.65 -21.74 -3.59
CA TYR A 366 1.64 -22.36 -2.73
C TYR A 366 2.08 -23.74 -2.23
N ILE A 367 2.68 -24.57 -3.09
CA ILE A 367 3.27 -25.86 -2.71
C ILE A 367 4.35 -25.68 -1.64
N VAL A 368 5.27 -24.73 -1.83
CA VAL A 368 6.32 -24.41 -0.85
C VAL A 368 5.70 -23.99 0.49
N ASP A 369 4.64 -23.20 0.46
CA ASP A 369 3.95 -22.75 1.67
C ASP A 369 3.28 -23.90 2.43
N LEU A 370 2.62 -24.82 1.73
CA LEU A 370 2.04 -26.03 2.33
C LEU A 370 3.12 -26.95 2.93
N GLN A 371 4.25 -27.11 2.24
CA GLN A 371 5.40 -27.86 2.77
C GLN A 371 5.98 -27.19 4.01
N ASN A 372 6.05 -25.86 4.04
CA ASN A 372 6.49 -25.10 5.21
C ASN A 372 5.53 -25.26 6.39
N LEU A 373 4.21 -25.26 6.17
CA LEU A 373 3.23 -25.57 7.22
C LEU A 373 3.46 -26.96 7.82
N ARG A 374 3.60 -27.99 6.95
CA ARG A 374 3.84 -29.37 7.38
C ARG A 374 5.14 -29.49 8.18
N LYS A 375 6.21 -28.82 7.76
CA LYS A 375 7.51 -28.78 8.46
C LYS A 375 7.40 -28.22 9.88
N HIS A 376 6.43 -27.33 10.12
CA HIS A 376 6.15 -26.74 11.43
C HIS A 376 4.98 -27.43 12.16
N ASN A 377 4.63 -28.66 11.78
CA ASN A 377 3.57 -29.48 12.40
C ASN A 377 2.15 -28.89 12.31
N HIS A 378 1.89 -28.03 11.33
CA HIS A 378 0.53 -27.62 11.01
C HIS A 378 -0.13 -28.64 10.08
N SER A 379 -1.39 -28.98 10.34
CA SER A 379 -2.16 -29.80 9.39
C SER A 379 -2.42 -29.02 8.12
N ILE A 380 -2.33 -29.72 6.99
CA ILE A 380 -2.68 -29.23 5.66
C ILE A 380 -3.93 -29.94 5.11
N ASP A 381 -4.61 -30.74 5.94
CA ASP A 381 -5.88 -31.36 5.56
C ASP A 381 -6.93 -30.29 5.26
N GLY A 382 -7.69 -30.47 4.18
CA GLY A 382 -8.68 -29.50 3.75
C GLY A 382 -8.13 -28.26 3.06
N PHE A 383 -6.80 -28.07 2.97
CA PHE A 383 -6.27 -27.05 2.06
C PHE A 383 -6.57 -27.44 0.63
N LEU A 384 -7.05 -26.47 -0.14
CA LEU A 384 -7.49 -26.68 -1.51
C LEU A 384 -6.30 -27.02 -2.39
N PHE A 385 -6.49 -28.00 -3.27
CA PHE A 385 -5.45 -28.57 -4.12
C PHE A 385 -4.26 -29.21 -3.39
N ALA A 386 -4.26 -29.29 -2.05
CA ALA A 386 -3.09 -29.78 -1.31
C ALA A 386 -2.76 -31.24 -1.63
N LYS A 387 -3.79 -32.10 -1.69
CA LYS A 387 -3.66 -33.51 -2.05
C LYS A 387 -3.11 -33.68 -3.47
N GLU A 388 -3.66 -32.92 -4.41
CA GLU A 388 -3.33 -32.96 -5.84
C GLU A 388 -1.93 -32.41 -6.13
N PHE A 389 -1.57 -31.26 -5.54
CA PHE A 389 -0.30 -30.60 -5.81
C PHE A 389 0.88 -31.23 -5.08
N LEU A 390 0.67 -31.87 -3.92
CA LEU A 390 1.72 -32.59 -3.20
C LEU A 390 1.80 -34.06 -3.59
N GLU A 391 0.87 -34.57 -4.41
CA GLU A 391 0.76 -35.97 -4.80
C GLU A 391 0.77 -36.92 -3.57
N ASP A 392 0.12 -36.50 -2.47
CA ASP A 392 0.14 -37.20 -1.19
C ASP A 392 -1.28 -37.67 -0.81
N GLU A 393 -1.54 -38.96 -1.08
CA GLU A 393 -2.83 -39.63 -0.78
C GLU A 393 -3.16 -39.71 0.71
N THR A 394 -2.24 -39.37 1.61
CA THR A 394 -2.51 -39.32 3.05
C THR A 394 -3.22 -38.05 3.49
N ILE A 395 -3.24 -37.02 2.64
CA ILE A 395 -3.94 -35.75 2.89
C ILE A 395 -5.44 -35.95 2.65
N THR A 396 -6.27 -35.57 3.62
CA THR A 396 -7.73 -35.56 3.45
C THR A 396 -8.13 -34.35 2.62
N SER A 397 -8.81 -34.56 1.49
CA SER A 397 -9.21 -33.46 0.60
C SER A 397 -10.32 -32.60 1.21
N PHE A 398 -10.45 -31.36 0.74
CA PHE A 398 -11.52 -30.46 1.16
C PHE A 398 -12.93 -31.04 0.92
N GLU A 399 -13.13 -31.70 -0.21
CA GLU A 399 -14.39 -32.37 -0.54
C GLU A 399 -14.69 -33.55 0.40
N GLU A 400 -13.68 -34.36 0.72
CA GLU A 400 -13.81 -35.46 1.69
C GLU A 400 -14.23 -34.94 3.07
N ILE A 401 -13.62 -33.83 3.52
CA ILE A 401 -13.99 -33.16 4.76
C ILE A 401 -15.43 -32.65 4.69
N ILE A 402 -15.80 -31.86 3.68
CA ILE A 402 -17.17 -31.31 3.59
C ILE A 402 -18.22 -32.41 3.54
N ASN A 403 -17.99 -33.47 2.76
CA ASN A 403 -18.94 -34.56 2.61
C ASN A 403 -19.17 -35.32 3.93
N LYS A 404 -18.18 -35.33 4.83
CA LYS A 404 -18.33 -35.89 6.19
C LYS A 404 -19.27 -35.07 7.08
N TYR A 405 -19.43 -33.78 6.81
CA TYR A 405 -20.25 -32.85 7.60
C TYR A 405 -21.58 -32.46 6.93
N ARG A 406 -21.86 -32.95 5.71
CA ARG A 406 -23.19 -32.80 5.10
C ARG A 406 -24.17 -33.76 5.78
N PRO A 407 -25.30 -33.27 6.34
CA PRO A 407 -26.38 -34.14 6.77
C PRO A 407 -26.89 -34.90 5.53
N THR A 408 -26.94 -36.23 5.62
CA THR A 408 -27.63 -37.09 4.65
C THR A 408 -29.12 -36.81 4.60
#